data_AF-A0AAN8G6E1-F1
#
_entry.id   AF-A0AAN8G6E1-F1
#
_cell.length_a   1.000
_cell.length_b   1.000
_cell.length_c   1.000
_cell.angle_alpha   90.00
_cell.angle_beta   90.00
_cell.angle_gamma   90.00
#
_symmetry.space_group_name_H-M   'P 1'
#
loop_
_entity.id
_entity.type
_entity.pdbx_description
1 polymer ?
#
loop_
_entity_poly.entity_id
_entity_poly.type
_entity_poly.pdbx_seq_one_letter_code
_entity_poly.pdbx_strand_id
1 'polypeptide(L)' 'MCASTVQITQGMWRLLATSLLLGFACGDEQFEKEDGVYALTDKNFDEFAQANPTFLAEFYSP' A
#
# COMPACT_ATOMS: atom_id res chain seq x y z
N MET A 1 -1.97 25.09 42.73
CA MET A 1 -2.15 25.08 41.26
C MET A 1 -1.09 24.18 40.63
N CYS A 2 -1.30 22.86 40.57
CA CYS A 2 -0.32 21.92 39.95
C CYS A 2 -0.99 20.83 39.09
N ALA A 3 -2.30 20.95 38.78
CA ALA A 3 -3.07 19.87 38.16
C ALA A 3 -3.21 19.95 36.63
N SER A 4 -2.69 20.99 35.97
CA SER A 4 -2.93 21.20 34.53
C SER A 4 -1.82 20.67 33.60
N THR A 5 -0.68 20.20 34.11
CA THR A 5 0.48 19.86 33.27
C THR A 5 0.55 18.36 32.87
N VAL A 6 -0.22 17.46 33.52
CA VAL A 6 -0.12 16.01 33.27
C VAL A 6 -1.06 15.50 32.17
N GLN A 7 -2.10 16.26 31.79
CA GLN A 7 -3.14 15.77 30.85
C GLN A 7 -2.81 15.95 29.36
N ILE A 8 -1.83 16.79 29.00
CA ILE A 8 -1.57 17.14 27.58
C ILE A 8 -0.72 16.06 26.89
N THR A 9 0.13 15.34 27.63
CA THR A 9 1.11 14.40 27.06
C THR A 9 0.56 12.99 26.76
N GLN A 10 -0.63 12.64 27.27
CA GLN A 10 -1.17 11.27 27.16
C GLN A 10 -1.98 11.02 25.88
N GLY A 11 -2.52 12.08 25.24
CA GLY A 11 -3.42 11.97 24.08
C GLY A 11 -2.70 11.95 22.72
N MET A 12 -1.56 12.62 22.58
CA MET A 12 -0.89 12.77 21.28
C MET A 12 -0.16 11.50 20.82
N TRP A 13 0.39 10.70 21.73
CA TRP A 13 1.07 9.46 21.34
C TRP A 13 0.07 8.39 20.87
N ARG A 14 -1.13 8.34 21.48
CA ARG A 14 -2.18 7.38 21.09
C ARG A 14 -2.69 7.60 19.66
N LEU A 15 -2.72 8.85 19.18
CA LEU A 15 -3.17 9.19 17.83
C LEU A 15 -2.10 8.93 16.75
N LEU A 16 -0.82 9.07 17.11
CA LEU A 16 0.30 8.74 16.23
C LEU A 16 0.49 7.22 16.08
N ALA A 17 0.31 6.46 17.16
CA ALA A 17 0.46 5.01 17.14
C ALA A 17 -0.67 4.29 16.37
N THR A 18 -1.90 4.81 16.40
CA THR A 18 -3.02 4.25 15.62
C THR A 18 -2.90 4.55 14.13
N SER A 19 -2.35 5.70 13.75
CA SER A 19 -2.12 6.05 12.33
C SER A 19 -1.02 5.20 11.69
N LEU A 20 -0.06 4.71 12.48
CA LEU A 20 1.06 3.90 11.99
C LEU A 20 0.68 2.43 11.70
N LEU A 21 -0.43 1.94 12.26
CA LEU A 21 -0.87 0.54 12.08
C LEU A 21 -1.73 0.30 10.84
N LEU A 22 -2.23 1.34 10.16
CA LEU A 22 -3.03 1.18 8.93
C LEU A 22 -2.20 1.19 7.64
N GLY A 23 -0.89 1.38 7.72
CA GLY A 23 -0.03 1.53 6.55
C GLY A 23 0.89 0.35 6.33
N PHE A 24 0.36 -0.81 5.91
CA PHE A 24 1.00 -1.75 4.96
C PHE A 24 0.11 -2.99 4.78
N ALA A 25 -0.94 -2.87 3.98
CA ALA A 25 -1.49 -4.02 3.27
C ALA A 25 -1.24 -3.79 1.78
N CYS A 26 0.04 -3.84 1.38
CA CYS A 26 0.39 -3.92 -0.03
C CYS A 26 0.06 -5.36 -0.45
N GLY A 27 -1.18 -5.55 -0.94
CA GLY A 27 -1.66 -6.84 -1.39
C GLY A 27 -0.97 -7.20 -2.70
N ASP A 28 0.08 -8.03 -2.62
CA ASP A 28 0.78 -8.62 -3.76
C ASP A 28 -0.07 -9.66 -4.53
N GLU A 29 -1.30 -9.93 -4.08
CA GLU A 29 -2.14 -11.05 -4.55
C GLU A 29 -3.14 -10.67 -5.66
N GLN A 30 -3.13 -9.41 -6.15
CA GLN A 30 -4.17 -8.93 -7.06
C GLN A 30 -3.98 -9.39 -8.52
N PHE A 31 -2.77 -9.81 -8.91
CA PHE A 31 -2.42 -10.13 -10.29
C PHE A 31 -1.73 -11.50 -10.37
N GLU A 32 -2.07 -12.27 -11.40
CA GLU A 32 -1.43 -13.58 -11.65
C GLU A 32 0.03 -13.39 -12.06
N LYS A 33 0.90 -14.25 -11.51
CA LYS A 33 2.33 -14.30 -11.82
C LYS A 33 2.66 -15.63 -12.48
N GLU A 34 3.34 -15.57 -13.61
CA GLU A 34 3.93 -16.70 -14.31
C GLU A 34 5.44 -16.50 -14.30
N ASP A 35 6.18 -17.42 -13.68
CA ASP A 35 7.65 -17.38 -13.58
C ASP A 35 8.24 -16.06 -13.06
N GLY A 36 7.50 -15.38 -12.17
CA GLY A 36 7.92 -14.10 -11.58
C GLY A 36 7.59 -12.87 -12.43
N VAL A 37 6.93 -13.05 -13.57
CA VAL A 37 6.40 -11.99 -14.43
C VAL A 37 4.88 -11.91 -14.24
N TYR A 38 4.34 -10.69 -14.21
CA TYR A 38 2.90 -10.50 -14.10
C TYR A 38 2.22 -10.78 -15.46
N ALA A 39 1.27 -11.71 -15.48
CA ALA A 39 0.47 -12.01 -16.66
C ALA A 39 -0.67 -11.00 -16.78
N LEU A 40 -0.42 -9.93 -17.54
CA LEU A 40 -1.40 -8.86 -17.75
C LEU A 40 -2.27 -9.14 -18.98
N THR A 41 -3.56 -8.84 -18.84
CA THR A 41 -4.55 -8.90 -19.90
C THR A 41 -5.21 -7.54 -20.07
N ASP A 42 -5.94 -7.34 -21.16
CA ASP A 42 -6.71 -6.11 -21.41
C ASP A 42 -7.63 -5.71 -20.24
N LYS A 43 -8.10 -6.69 -19.47
CA LYS A 43 -9.01 -6.45 -18.35
C LYS A 43 -8.34 -5.89 -17.09
N ASN A 44 -7.03 -6.11 -16.89
CA ASN A 44 -6.32 -5.80 -15.65
C ASN A 44 -5.09 -4.89 -15.85
N PHE A 45 -4.73 -4.60 -17.10
CA PHE A 45 -3.57 -3.77 -17.43
C PHE A 45 -3.70 -2.35 -16.87
N ASP A 46 -4.87 -1.72 -17.02
CA ASP A 46 -5.08 -0.35 -16.56
C ASP A 46 -4.96 -0.21 -15.03
N GLU A 47 -5.51 -1.17 -14.29
CA GLU A 47 -5.40 -1.22 -12.83
C GLU A 47 -3.94 -1.41 -12.39
N PHE A 48 -3.22 -2.30 -13.07
CA PHE A 48 -1.79 -2.53 -12.81
C PHE A 48 -0.94 -1.29 -13.07
N ALA A 49 -1.19 -0.58 -14.18
CA ALA A 49 -0.45 0.61 -14.57
C ALA A 49 -0.72 1.79 -13.61
N GLN A 50 -1.92 1.90 -13.05
CA GLN A 50 -2.23 2.90 -12.02
C GLN A 50 -1.53 2.61 -10.69
N ALA A 51 -1.44 1.33 -10.31
CA ALA A 51 -0.79 0.91 -9.07
C ALA A 51 0.75 0.98 -9.15
N ASN A 52 1.32 0.78 -10.35
CA ASN A 52 2.77 0.73 -10.58
C ASN A 52 3.16 1.81 -11.60
N PRO A 53 3.56 3.02 -11.15
CA PRO A 53 3.91 4.13 -12.06
C PRO A 53 5.10 3.86 -12.98
N THR A 54 5.91 2.84 -12.68
CA THR A 54 7.05 2.42 -13.49
C THR A 54 7.08 0.91 -13.56
N PHE A 55 6.92 0.35 -14.76
CA PHE A 55 6.97 -1.07 -15.03
C PHE A 55 7.49 -1.33 -16.44
N LEU A 56 7.96 -2.56 -16.69
CA LEU A 56 8.35 -3.04 -18.01
C LEU A 56 7.22 -3.93 -18.54
N ALA A 57 6.69 -3.60 -19.71
CA ALA A 57 5.72 -4.42 -20.41
C ALA A 57 6.40 -5.15 -21.57
N GLU A 58 6.25 -6.48 -21.61
CA GLU A 58 6.67 -7.32 -22.73
C GLU A 58 5.42 -7.78 -23.50
N PHE A 59 5.34 -7.46 -24.79
CA PHE A 59 4.27 -7.91 -25.68
C PHE A 59 4.80 -9.05 -26.55
N TYR A 60 4.18 -10.22 -26.46
CA TYR A 60 4.59 -11.41 -27.21
C TYR A 60 3.45 -11.96 -28.08
N SER A 61 3.81 -12.86 -28.98
CA SER A 61 2.88 -13.70 -29.74
C SER A 61 3.20 -15.17 -29.46
N PRO A 62 2.20 -16.07 -29.44
CA PRO A 62 2.43 -17.51 -29.30
C PRO A 62 3.32 -18.08 -30.40
#